data_AF-A0A929IN27-F1
#
_entry.id   AF-A0A929IN27-F1
#
_cell.length_a   1.000
_cell.length_b   1.000
_cell.length_c   1.000
_cell.angle_alpha   90.00
_cell.angle_beta   90.00
_cell.angle_gamma   90.00
#
_symmetry.space_group_name_H-M   'P 1'
#
loop_
_entity.id
_entity.type
_entity.pdbx_description
1 polymer ?
#
loop_
_entity_poly.entity_id
_entity_poly.type
_entity_poly.pdbx_seq_one_letter_code
_entity_poly.pdbx_strand_id
1 'polypeptide(L)' 'MEKKTWIAHYIYASDDGSARTRIRKIMAADYDAAVQFAANDSPAEEFVVSVYPESDDQYLGLVR' A
#
# COMPACT_ATOMS: atom_id res chain seq x y z
N MET A 1 -9.52 11.81 16.98
CA MET A 1 -8.44 10.83 16.77
C MET A 1 -7.50 11.41 15.72
N GLU A 2 -6.22 11.51 16.04
CA GLU A 2 -5.20 11.99 15.10
C GLU A 2 -5.03 10.94 13.98
N LYS A 3 -5.06 11.39 12.72
CA LYS A 3 -4.83 10.51 11.56
C LYS A 3 -3.34 10.44 11.27
N LYS A 4 -2.85 9.24 10.96
CA LYS A 4 -1.48 8.99 10.53
C LYS A 4 -1.46 8.59 9.06
N THR A 5 -0.35 8.82 8.39
CA THR A 5 -0.14 8.28 7.05
C THR A 5 0.42 6.87 7.15
N TRP A 6 -0.16 5.98 6.36
CA TRP A 6 0.23 4.59 6.20
C TRP A 6 0.62 4.34 4.75
N ILE A 7 1.59 3.47 4.55
CA ILE A 7 1.98 3.00 3.23
C ILE A 7 1.41 1.59 3.04
N ALA A 8 0.63 1.42 1.97
CA ALA A 8 0.25 0.12 1.46
C ALA A 8 1.13 -0.20 0.24
N HIS A 9 1.86 -1.31 0.32
CA HIS A 9 2.67 -1.83 -0.78
C HIS A 9 2.06 -3.13 -1.27
N TYR A 10 1.53 -3.11 -2.49
CA TYR A 10 0.90 -4.23 -3.16
C TYR A 10 1.89 -4.95 -4.06
N ILE A 11 1.78 -6.27 -4.09
CA ILE A 11 2.36 -7.15 -5.11
C ILE A 11 1.20 -7.93 -5.72
N TYR A 12 1.08 -7.91 -7.04
CA TYR A 12 -0.04 -8.54 -7.76
C TYR A 12 0.40 -8.98 -9.16
N ALA A 13 -0.34 -9.89 -9.77
CA ALA A 13 -0.13 -10.29 -11.17
C ALA A 13 -0.87 -9.30 -12.10
N SER A 14 -0.24 -8.90 -13.21
CA SER A 14 -0.97 -8.29 -14.32
C SER A 14 -1.48 -9.34 -15.30
N ASP A 15 -2.37 -8.93 -16.20
CA ASP A 15 -3.02 -9.79 -17.20
C ASP A 15 -2.02 -10.54 -18.13
N ASP A 16 -0.80 -10.03 -18.26
CA ASP A 16 0.30 -10.66 -19.00
C ASP A 16 1.08 -11.72 -18.18
N GLY A 17 0.64 -12.01 -16.95
CA GLY A 17 1.28 -12.94 -16.02
C GLY A 17 2.52 -12.38 -15.32
N SER A 18 2.90 -11.12 -15.57
CA SER A 18 4.03 -10.49 -14.90
C SER A 18 3.67 -9.98 -13.50
N ALA A 19 4.63 -10.00 -12.59
CA ALA A 19 4.47 -9.41 -11.26
C ALA A 19 4.59 -7.89 -11.35
N ARG A 20 3.63 -7.19 -10.73
CA ARG A 20 3.58 -5.73 -10.61
C ARG A 20 3.58 -5.33 -9.15
N THR A 21 4.04 -4.11 -8.90
CA THR A 21 3.97 -3.48 -7.58
C THR A 21 3.24 -2.16 -7.65
N ARG A 22 2.51 -1.82 -6.59
CA ARG A 22 1.86 -0.51 -6.42
C ARG A 22 2.08 -0.04 -4.99
N ILE A 23 2.38 1.25 -4.82
CA ILE A 23 2.50 1.88 -3.51
C ILE A 23 1.39 2.92 -3.38
N ARG A 24 0.70 2.93 -2.23
CA ARG A 24 -0.36 3.90 -1.92
C ARG A 24 -0.16 4.48 -0.53
N LYS A 25 -0.30 5.81 -0.40
CA LYS A 25 -0.42 6.48 0.90
C LYS A 25 -1.87 6.50 1.34
N ILE A 26 -2.14 6.14 2.58
CA ILE A 26 -3.48 6.04 3.18
C ILE A 26 -3.49 6.87 4.46
N MET A 27 -4.46 7.77 4.61
CA MET A 27 -4.68 8.48 5.87
C MET A 27 -5.70 7.72 6.71
N ALA A 28 -5.27 7.14 7.83
CA ALA A 28 -6.12 6.35 8.72
C ALA A 28 -5.76 6.59 10.19
N ALA A 29 -6.70 6.31 11.09
CA ALA A 29 -6.50 6.50 12.54
C ALA A 29 -5.55 5.44 13.14
N ASP A 30 -5.64 4.20 12.65
CA ASP A 30 -4.91 3.04 13.15
C ASP A 30 -4.62 2.03 12.03
N TYR A 31 -3.90 0.96 12.40
CA TYR A 31 -3.49 -0.10 11.48
C TYR A 31 -4.69 -0.85 10.88
N ASP A 32 -5.68 -1.21 11.69
CA ASP A 32 -6.83 -1.99 11.23
C ASP A 32 -7.65 -1.20 10.20
N ALA A 33 -7.87 0.09 10.43
CA ALA A 33 -8.51 0.98 9.46
C ALA A 33 -7.68 1.13 8.17
N ALA A 34 -6.35 1.20 8.28
CA ALA A 34 -5.46 1.26 7.11
C ALA A 34 -5.50 -0.05 6.30
N VAL A 35 -5.49 -1.21 6.96
CA VAL A 35 -5.59 -2.53 6.32
C VAL A 35 -6.93 -2.71 5.64
N GLN A 36 -8.03 -2.35 6.30
CA GLN A 36 -9.36 -2.40 5.68
C GLN A 36 -9.45 -1.51 4.44
N PHE A 37 -8.91 -0.29 4.51
CA PHE A 37 -8.84 0.58 3.35
C PHE A 37 -8.00 -0.06 2.23
N ALA A 38 -6.82 -0.59 2.55
CA ALA A 38 -5.91 -1.18 1.58
C ALA A 38 -6.51 -2.41 0.88
N ALA A 39 -7.20 -3.28 1.63
CA ALA A 39 -7.88 -4.44 1.08
C ALA A 39 -9.00 -4.04 0.09
N ASN A 40 -9.70 -2.93 0.36
CA ASN A 40 -10.78 -2.43 -0.50
C ASN A 40 -10.28 -1.64 -1.73
N ASP A 41 -9.08 -1.04 -1.67
CA ASP A 41 -8.44 -0.29 -2.78
C ASP A 41 -7.50 -1.18 -3.62
N SER A 42 -7.66 -2.50 -3.55
CA SER A 42 -6.75 -3.44 -4.21
C SER A 42 -6.70 -3.22 -5.73
N PRO A 43 -5.52 -3.32 -6.35
CA PRO A 43 -5.37 -3.11 -7.80
C PRO A 43 -5.78 -4.32 -8.66
N ALA A 44 -6.05 -5.47 -8.05
CA ALA A 44 -6.31 -6.74 -8.72
C ALA A 44 -7.18 -7.67 -7.84
N GLU A 45 -7.72 -8.73 -8.46
CA GLU A 45 -8.49 -9.78 -7.77
C GLU A 45 -7.61 -10.59 -6.81
N GLU A 46 -6.39 -10.95 -7.24
CA GLU A 46 -5.38 -11.60 -6.41
C GLU A 46 -4.20 -10.66 -6.14
N PHE A 47 -3.89 -10.46 -4.86
CA PHE A 47 -2.81 -9.57 -4.43
C PHE A 47 -2.30 -9.94 -3.04
N VAL A 48 -1.06 -9.52 -2.76
CA VAL A 48 -0.48 -9.46 -1.42
C VAL A 48 -0.29 -7.99 -1.08
N VAL A 49 -0.62 -7.60 0.16
CA VAL A 49 -0.42 -6.23 0.63
C VAL A 49 0.33 -6.21 1.96
N SER A 50 1.36 -5.38 2.02
CA SER A 50 2.04 -5.00 3.26
C SER A 50 1.61 -3.59 3.65
N VAL A 51 1.13 -3.42 4.88
CA VAL A 51 0.72 -2.11 5.42
C VAL A 51 1.63 -1.77 6.59
N TYR A 52 2.18 -0.55 6.60
CA TYR A 52 3.06 -0.05 7.65
C TYR A 52 2.96 1.47 7.76
N PRO A 53 3.25 2.07 8.93
CA PRO A 53 3.22 3.52 9.06
C PRO A 53 4.26 4.16 8.12
N GLU A 54 3.93 5.32 7.57
CA GLU A 54 4.92 6.16 6.91
C GLU A 54 5.98 6.57 7.93
N SER A 55 7.24 6.36 7.59
CA SER A 55 8.40 6.72 8.41
C SER A 55 9.24 7.75 7.66
N ASP A 56 9.83 8.69 8.39
CA ASP A 56 10.78 9.66 7.85
C ASP A 56 12.04 9.00 7.26
N ASP A 57 12.32 7.73 7.63
CA ASP A 57 13.43 6.93 7.12
C ASP A 57 13.11 6.17 5.81
N GLN A 58 11.91 6.33 5.25
CA GLN A 58 11.54 5.67 3.99
C GLN A 58 12.11 6.41 2.78
N TYR A 59 13.06 5.77 2.10
CA TYR A 59 13.65 6.28 0.87
C TYR A 59 12.82 5.84 -0.35
N LEU A 60 11.94 6.71 -0.82
CA LEU A 60 11.35 6.58 -2.16
C LEU A 60 12.39 7.05 -3.19
N GLY A 61 13.11 6.09 -3.77
CA GLY A 61 13.97 6.36 -4.91
C GLY A 61 13.15 6.93 -6.08
N LEU A 62 13.62 8.02 -6.68
CA LEU A 62 13.06 8.53 -7.93
C LEU A 62 13.64 7.72 -9.08
N VAL A 63 12.79 7.01 -9.82
CA VAL A 63 13.16 6.51 -11.15
C VAL A 63 13.02 7.69 -12.10
N ARG A 64 14.13 8.11 -12.70
CA ARG A 64 14.15 9.07 -13.82
C ARG A 64 14.03 8.35 -15.14
#